data_AF-A0A841WE34-F1
#
_entry.id   AF-A0A841WE34-F1
#
_cell.length_a   1.000
_cell.length_b   1.000
_cell.length_c   1.000
_cell.angle_alpha   90.00
_cell.angle_beta   90.00
_cell.angle_gamma   90.00
#
_symmetry.space_group_name_H-M   'P 1'
#
loop_
_entity.id
_entity.type
_entity.pdbx_description
1 polymer ?
#
loop_
_entity_poly.entity_id
_entity_poly.type
_entity_poly.pdbx_seq_one_letter_code
_entity_poly.pdbx_strand_id
1 'polypeptide(L)'
;MSINKYQPHVFVLPEDDANRQIANGFILNQNLNNRAIQILPPAGGWKIVLERFTNDYAATMRQYPQRMIVLLIDFDESEDRLSYAQSQIPSDLIDRVFVIGVLSEPESLKRDIRKDFESIGKALAKDCSDKTNELWGHHLLKHNQTELERMISNVKPFLFNL
;
A
#
# COMPACT_ATOMS: atom_id res chain seq x y z
N MET A 1 1.41 -13.16 14.28
CA MET A 1 0.31 -12.77 15.20
C MET A 1 -0.90 -12.41 14.37
N SER A 2 -2.12 -12.73 14.82
CA SER A 2 -3.34 -12.35 14.10
C SER A 2 -3.75 -10.93 14.45
N ILE A 3 -4.22 -10.16 13.47
CA ILE A 3 -4.71 -8.79 13.67
C ILE A 3 -6.03 -8.79 14.43
N ASN A 4 -6.21 -7.85 15.36
CA ASN A 4 -7.51 -7.59 15.96
C ASN A 4 -8.41 -6.86 14.96
N LYS A 5 -9.33 -7.59 14.34
CA LYS A 5 -10.26 -7.10 13.32
C LYS A 5 -11.21 -5.98 13.78
N TYR A 6 -11.31 -5.73 15.09
CA TYR A 6 -12.15 -4.66 15.65
C TYR A 6 -11.38 -3.37 15.96
N GLN A 7 -10.06 -3.38 15.80
CA GLN A 7 -9.21 -2.19 15.95
C GLN A 7 -8.83 -1.64 14.57
N PRO A 8 -8.45 -0.36 14.45
CA PRO A 8 -7.89 0.18 13.21
C PRO A 8 -6.72 -0.67 12.71
N HIS A 9 -6.80 -1.12 11.46
CA HIS A 9 -5.75 -1.92 10.83
C HIS A 9 -5.76 -1.78 9.30
N VAL A 10 -4.60 -2.03 8.69
CA VAL A 10 -4.38 -2.00 7.25
C VAL A 10 -4.02 -3.39 6.74
N PHE A 11 -4.70 -3.83 5.70
CA PHE A 11 -4.23 -4.90 4.83
C PHE A 11 -3.48 -4.31 3.65
N VAL A 12 -2.40 -4.96 3.23
CA VAL A 12 -1.71 -4.64 1.98
C VAL A 12 -1.89 -5.83 1.04
N LEU A 13 -2.53 -5.61 -0.10
CA LEU A 13 -2.73 -6.60 -1.14
C LEU A 13 -1.76 -6.31 -2.30
N PRO A 14 -0.61 -7.00 -2.35
CA PRO A 14 0.35 -6.79 -3.42
C PRO A 14 -0.06 -7.50 -4.71
N GLU A 15 0.27 -6.88 -5.84
CA GLU A 15 0.14 -7.48 -7.16
C GLU A 15 0.98 -8.75 -7.30
N ASP A 16 2.26 -8.68 -6.96
CA ASP A 16 3.24 -9.74 -7.20
C ASP A 16 4.25 -9.90 -6.05
N ASP A 17 5.31 -10.67 -6.30
CA ASP A 17 6.35 -10.95 -5.32
C ASP A 17 7.21 -9.72 -5.01
N ALA A 18 7.58 -8.93 -6.04
CA ALA A 18 8.42 -7.76 -5.86
C ALA A 18 7.71 -6.70 -5.01
N ASN A 19 6.44 -6.43 -5.30
CA ASN A 19 5.58 -5.58 -4.48
C ASN A 19 5.47 -6.09 -3.04
N ARG A 20 5.28 -7.41 -2.86
CA ARG A 20 5.25 -8.01 -1.52
C ARG A 20 6.57 -7.81 -0.77
N GLN A 21 7.72 -7.92 -1.43
CA GLN A 21 9.02 -7.73 -0.79
C GLN A 21 9.24 -6.27 -0.34
N ILE A 22 8.80 -5.29 -1.13
CA ILE A 22 8.79 -3.88 -0.70
C ILE A 22 7.90 -3.71 0.53
N ALA A 23 6.68 -4.26 0.50
CA ALA A 23 5.75 -4.17 1.62
C ALA A 23 6.28 -4.87 2.89
N ASN A 24 6.98 -6.00 2.74
CA ASN A 24 7.68 -6.66 3.84
C ASN A 24 8.81 -5.79 4.40
N GLY A 25 9.57 -5.10 3.55
CA GLY A 25 10.55 -4.12 3.98
C GLY A 25 9.94 -2.98 4.80
N PHE A 26 8.77 -2.50 4.39
CA PHE A 26 8.05 -1.41 5.06
C PHE A 26 7.73 -1.73 6.52
N ILE A 27 7.26 -2.96 6.81
CA ILE A 27 6.89 -3.38 8.17
C ILE A 27 8.11 -3.65 9.09
N LEU A 28 9.33 -3.61 8.57
CA LEU A 28 10.54 -3.77 9.38
C LEU A 28 10.97 -2.46 10.08
N ASN A 29 10.26 -1.35 9.85
CA ASN A 29 10.50 -0.11 10.56
C ASN A 29 10.13 -0.23 12.05
N GLN A 30 11.04 0.16 12.95
CA GLN A 30 10.86 -0.01 14.40
C GLN A 30 9.74 0.87 14.99
N ASN A 31 9.43 2.00 14.35
CA ASN A 31 8.35 2.89 14.78
C ASN A 31 6.97 2.37 14.35
N LEU A 32 6.90 1.27 13.59
CA LEU A 32 5.67 0.74 13.05
C LEU A 32 4.98 -0.22 14.02
N ASN A 33 3.67 -0.07 14.18
CA ASN A 33 2.82 -0.97 14.93
C ASN A 33 2.52 -2.23 14.10
N ASN A 34 3.36 -3.27 14.26
CA ASN A 34 3.23 -4.53 13.53
C ASN A 34 1.90 -5.29 13.79
N ARG A 35 1.09 -4.86 14.77
CA ARG A 35 -0.25 -5.44 15.02
C ARG A 35 -1.36 -4.75 14.21
N ALA A 36 -1.06 -3.61 13.60
CA ALA A 36 -2.00 -2.81 12.83
C ALA A 36 -1.81 -2.94 11.32
N ILE A 37 -0.86 -3.76 10.85
CA ILE A 37 -0.63 -3.99 9.42
C ILE A 37 -0.41 -5.48 9.11
N GLN A 38 -0.98 -5.95 8.02
CA GLN A 38 -0.76 -7.31 7.51
C GLN A 38 -0.55 -7.28 6.00
N ILE A 39 0.55 -7.88 5.58
CA ILE A 39 0.86 -8.11 4.16
C ILE A 39 0.17 -9.41 3.73
N LEU A 40 -0.67 -9.34 2.71
CA LEU A 40 -1.39 -10.47 2.16
C LEU A 40 -0.54 -11.21 1.10
N PRO A 41 -0.88 -12.46 0.75
CA PRO A 41 -0.27 -13.14 -0.38
C PRO A 41 -0.49 -12.35 -1.68
N PRO A 42 0.47 -12.41 -2.63
CA PRO A 42 0.34 -11.68 -3.88
C PRO A 42 -0.86 -12.19 -4.68
N ALA A 43 -1.45 -11.30 -5.47
CA ALA A 43 -2.60 -11.62 -6.29
C ALA A 43 -2.22 -12.36 -7.58
N GLY A 44 -1.05 -12.05 -8.15
CA GLY A 44 -0.59 -12.54 -9.46
C GLY A 44 -1.01 -11.64 -10.63
N GLY A 45 -1.21 -10.33 -10.39
CA GLY A 45 -1.57 -9.35 -11.42
C GLY A 45 -2.57 -8.30 -10.92
N TRP A 46 -2.47 -7.06 -11.39
CA TRP A 46 -3.28 -5.93 -10.91
C TRP A 46 -4.79 -6.12 -11.09
N LYS A 47 -5.24 -6.76 -12.19
CA LYS A 47 -6.67 -7.09 -12.37
C LYS A 47 -7.17 -8.08 -11.32
N ILE A 48 -6.32 -9.04 -10.95
CA ILE A 48 -6.62 -10.02 -9.90
C ILE A 48 -6.62 -9.35 -8.53
N VAL A 49 -5.78 -8.33 -8.29
CA VAL A 49 -5.85 -7.48 -7.08
C VAL A 49 -7.25 -6.88 -6.95
N LEU A 50 -7.79 -6.30 -8.03
CA LEU A 50 -9.12 -5.69 -8.04
C LEU A 50 -10.24 -6.72 -7.88
N GLU A 51 -10.16 -7.87 -8.54
CA GLU A 51 -11.13 -8.97 -8.36
C GLU A 51 -11.13 -9.47 -6.92
N ARG A 52 -9.96 -9.77 -6.34
CA ARG A 52 -9.85 -10.21 -4.95
C ARG A 52 -10.37 -9.16 -3.98
N PHE A 53 -10.02 -7.88 -4.21
CA PHE A 53 -10.57 -6.78 -3.42
C PHE A 53 -12.10 -6.81 -3.43
N THR A 54 -12.70 -6.87 -4.61
CA THR A 54 -14.15 -6.82 -4.79
C THR A 54 -14.86 -8.04 -4.20
N ASN A 55 -14.34 -9.24 -4.47
CA ASN A 55 -14.98 -10.50 -4.11
C ASN A 55 -14.74 -10.88 -2.64
N ASP A 56 -13.54 -10.66 -2.12
CA ASP A 56 -13.11 -11.22 -0.82
C ASP A 56 -13.06 -10.15 0.29
N TYR A 57 -12.69 -8.91 -0.06
CA TYR A 57 -12.39 -7.88 0.93
C TYR A 57 -13.51 -6.84 1.08
N ALA A 58 -14.21 -6.45 0.01
CA ALA A 58 -15.23 -5.40 0.08
C ALA A 58 -16.36 -5.75 1.08
N ALA A 59 -16.89 -6.98 1.02
CA ALA A 59 -17.90 -7.44 1.96
C ALA A 59 -17.40 -7.45 3.42
N THR A 60 -16.16 -7.88 3.64
CA THR A 60 -15.59 -7.93 4.98
C THR A 60 -15.22 -6.54 5.52
N MET A 61 -14.85 -5.59 4.65
CA MET A 61 -14.65 -4.19 5.04
C MET A 61 -15.95 -3.50 5.44
N ARG A 62 -17.10 -3.90 4.89
CA ARG A 62 -18.42 -3.45 5.37
C ARG A 62 -18.74 -4.02 6.75
N GLN A 63 -18.37 -5.28 7.00
CA GLN A 63 -18.53 -5.92 8.31
C GLN A 63 -17.60 -5.33 9.38
N TYR A 64 -16.38 -4.93 9.01
CA TYR A 64 -15.37 -4.39 9.91
C TYR A 64 -15.01 -2.94 9.52
N PRO A 65 -15.69 -1.93 10.07
CA PRO A 65 -15.51 -0.52 9.68
C PRO A 65 -14.09 0.01 9.91
N GLN A 66 -13.35 -0.59 10.84
CA GLN A 66 -11.97 -0.22 11.18
C GLN A 66 -10.92 -0.77 10.20
N ARG A 67 -11.33 -1.64 9.27
CA ARG A 67 -10.44 -2.19 8.26
C ARG A 67 -10.21 -1.17 7.15
N MET A 68 -8.94 -0.98 6.83
CA MET A 68 -8.46 -0.28 5.65
C MET A 68 -7.66 -1.27 4.78
N ILE A 69 -7.55 -0.98 3.48
CA ILE A 69 -6.75 -1.79 2.56
C ILE A 69 -5.95 -0.90 1.61
N VAL A 70 -4.72 -1.32 1.34
CA VAL A 70 -3.85 -0.76 0.32
C VAL A 70 -3.75 -1.80 -0.80
N LEU A 71 -4.13 -1.41 -2.00
CA LEU A 71 -3.92 -2.14 -3.24
C LEU A 71 -2.57 -1.68 -3.80
N LEU A 72 -1.57 -2.54 -3.70
CA LEU A 72 -0.21 -2.24 -4.12
C LEU A 72 0.02 -2.85 -5.52
N ILE A 73 -0.04 -2.02 -6.56
CA ILE A 73 -0.03 -2.43 -7.97
C ILE A 73 0.98 -1.65 -8.80
N ASP A 74 1.43 -2.24 -9.90
CA ASP A 74 2.32 -1.61 -10.86
C ASP A 74 1.51 -0.90 -11.94
N PHE A 75 1.88 0.34 -12.25
CA PHE A 75 1.13 1.15 -13.22
C PHE A 75 1.58 0.91 -14.67
N ASP A 76 2.73 0.24 -14.91
CA ASP A 76 3.30 0.00 -16.26
C ASP A 76 3.28 1.26 -17.16
N GLU A 77 3.63 2.41 -16.57
CA GLU A 77 3.63 3.74 -17.18
C GLU A 77 2.26 4.22 -17.67
N SER A 78 1.18 3.58 -17.23
CA SER A 78 -0.20 3.89 -17.61
C SER A 78 -0.99 4.46 -16.43
N GLU A 79 -1.14 5.78 -16.40
CA GLU A 79 -1.99 6.47 -15.40
C GLU A 79 -3.47 6.04 -15.49
N ASP A 80 -3.92 5.52 -16.64
CA ASP A 80 -5.27 4.97 -16.82
C ASP A 80 -5.54 3.80 -15.86
N ARG A 81 -4.50 3.07 -15.43
CA ARG A 81 -4.66 2.00 -14.44
C ARG A 81 -5.10 2.52 -13.07
N LEU A 82 -4.59 3.68 -12.64
CA LEU A 82 -5.02 4.29 -11.38
C LEU A 82 -6.49 4.68 -11.46
N SER A 83 -6.86 5.39 -12.52
CA SER A 83 -8.24 5.83 -12.76
C SER A 83 -9.20 4.63 -12.87
N TYR A 84 -8.78 3.57 -13.57
CA TYR A 84 -9.53 2.33 -13.66
C TYR A 84 -9.68 1.67 -12.29
N ALA A 85 -8.59 1.47 -11.54
CA ALA A 85 -8.62 0.87 -10.21
C ALA A 85 -9.56 1.64 -9.28
N GLN A 86 -9.48 2.97 -9.27
CA GLN A 86 -10.35 3.84 -8.49
C GLN A 86 -11.83 3.69 -8.90
N SER A 87 -12.13 3.55 -10.19
CA SER A 87 -13.51 3.33 -10.67
C SER A 87 -14.12 2.01 -10.21
N GLN A 88 -13.30 1.01 -9.85
CA GLN A 88 -13.76 -0.27 -9.34
C GLN A 88 -14.03 -0.25 -7.83
N ILE A 89 -13.61 0.81 -7.12
CA ILE A 89 -13.81 0.92 -5.67
C ILE A 89 -15.26 1.35 -5.40
N PRO A 90 -16.04 0.58 -4.61
CA PRO A 90 -17.38 0.99 -4.22
C PRO A 90 -17.36 2.32 -3.47
N SER A 91 -18.32 3.21 -3.75
CA SER A 91 -18.36 4.56 -3.18
C SER A 91 -18.40 4.57 -1.65
N ASP A 92 -18.97 3.53 -1.03
CA ASP A 92 -19.04 3.35 0.42
C ASP A 92 -17.69 2.98 1.07
N LEU A 93 -16.68 2.62 0.26
CA LEU A 93 -15.37 2.17 0.71
C LEU A 93 -14.21 3.09 0.31
N ILE A 94 -14.45 4.11 -0.53
CA ILE A 94 -13.41 5.01 -1.08
C ILE A 94 -12.47 5.54 0.00
N ASP A 95 -12.99 6.00 1.13
CA ASP A 95 -12.19 6.58 2.22
C ASP A 95 -11.23 5.59 2.90
N ARG A 96 -11.42 4.28 2.69
CA ARG A 96 -10.69 3.20 3.38
C ARG A 96 -9.88 2.29 2.45
N VAL A 97 -9.91 2.54 1.14
CA VAL A 97 -9.21 1.76 0.13
C VAL A 97 -8.23 2.67 -0.58
N PHE A 98 -6.94 2.37 -0.54
CA PHE A 98 -5.87 3.18 -1.13
C PHE A 98 -5.21 2.43 -2.28
N VAL A 99 -4.91 3.09 -3.40
CA VAL A 99 -4.20 2.50 -4.54
C VAL A 99 -2.86 3.19 -4.72
N ILE A 100 -1.77 2.47 -4.44
CA ILE A 100 -0.40 3.00 -4.55
C ILE A 100 0.48 2.02 -5.31
N GLY A 101 1.59 2.51 -5.87
CA GLY A 101 2.63 1.62 -6.38
C GLY A 101 3.65 2.31 -7.27
N VAL A 102 4.41 1.53 -8.03
CA VAL A 102 5.49 2.06 -8.87
C VAL A 102 4.93 2.46 -10.22
N LEU A 103 5.36 3.63 -10.74
CA LEU A 103 4.85 4.14 -12.02
C LEU A 103 5.11 3.15 -13.16
N SER A 104 6.31 2.58 -13.21
CA SER A 104 6.67 1.49 -14.12
C SER A 104 6.50 0.14 -13.40
N GLU A 105 7.60 -0.42 -12.91
CA GLU A 105 7.68 -1.71 -12.21
C GLU A 105 8.69 -1.61 -11.04
N PRO A 106 8.56 -2.45 -10.00
CA PRO A 106 9.46 -2.47 -8.84
C PRO A 106 10.94 -2.66 -9.23
N GLU A 107 11.23 -3.47 -10.24
CA GLU A 107 12.57 -3.78 -10.73
C GLU A 107 13.31 -2.53 -11.22
N SER A 108 12.58 -1.64 -11.90
CA SER A 108 13.11 -0.37 -12.38
C SER A 108 13.44 0.55 -11.21
N LEU A 109 12.55 0.64 -10.22
CA LEU A 109 12.78 1.38 -8.99
C LEU A 109 14.02 0.86 -8.22
N LYS A 110 14.16 -0.46 -8.10
CA LYS A 110 15.33 -1.13 -7.52
C LYS A 110 16.64 -0.78 -8.24
N ARG A 111 16.61 -0.75 -9.56
CA ARG A 111 17.78 -0.42 -10.40
C ARG A 111 18.23 1.03 -10.19
N ASP A 112 17.27 1.96 -10.14
CA ASP A 112 17.55 3.39 -10.00
C ASP A 112 18.08 3.75 -8.61
N ILE A 113 17.44 3.21 -7.56
CA ILE A 113 17.85 3.48 -6.17
C ILE A 113 19.11 2.68 -5.77
N ARG A 114 19.42 1.61 -6.50
CA ARG A 114 20.53 0.67 -6.22
C ARG A 114 20.42 0.04 -4.83
N LYS A 115 19.20 -0.35 -4.44
CA LYS A 115 18.88 -1.05 -3.18
C LYS A 115 18.00 -2.26 -3.47
N ASP A 116 18.02 -3.26 -2.60
CA ASP A 116 17.04 -4.34 -2.66
C ASP A 116 15.62 -3.85 -2.27
N PHE A 117 14.61 -4.67 -2.58
CA PHE A 117 13.20 -4.35 -2.33
C PHE A 117 12.91 -4.11 -0.85
N GLU A 118 13.51 -4.91 0.03
CA GLU A 118 13.33 -4.76 1.48
C GLU A 118 13.86 -3.40 1.97
N SER A 119 15.04 -3.01 1.51
CA SER A 119 15.67 -1.72 1.87
C SER A 119 14.90 -0.52 1.29
N ILE A 120 14.30 -0.68 0.12
CA ILE A 120 13.35 0.31 -0.43
C ILE A 120 12.15 0.45 0.51
N GLY A 121 11.52 -0.64 0.89
CA GLY A 121 10.40 -0.64 1.83
C GLY A 121 10.72 0.05 3.15
N LYS A 122 11.87 -0.26 3.76
CA LYS A 122 12.34 0.38 5.00
C LYS A 122 12.49 1.89 4.85
N ALA A 123 13.05 2.34 3.73
CA ALA A 123 13.23 3.76 3.45
C ALA A 123 11.88 4.48 3.25
N LEU A 124 10.93 3.88 2.53
CA LEU A 124 9.57 4.42 2.38
C LEU A 124 8.85 4.55 3.73
N ALA A 125 9.00 3.56 4.61
CA ALA A 125 8.43 3.61 5.96
C ALA A 125 9.07 4.70 6.83
N LYS A 126 10.40 4.87 6.71
CA LYS A 126 11.13 5.94 7.39
C LYS A 126 10.65 7.31 6.94
N ASP A 127 10.47 7.51 5.64
CA ASP A 127 9.94 8.77 5.12
C ASP A 127 8.56 9.09 5.68
N CYS A 128 7.66 8.10 5.73
CA CYS A 128 6.34 8.25 6.33
C CYS A 128 6.39 8.62 7.82
N SER A 129 7.29 7.99 8.59
CA SER A 129 7.52 8.28 10.01
C SER A 129 8.00 9.73 10.19
N ASP A 130 9.10 10.06 9.52
CA ASP A 130 9.90 11.27 9.72
C ASP A 130 9.29 12.50 9.01
N LYS A 131 8.20 12.31 8.26
CA LYS A 131 7.53 13.34 7.44
C LYS A 131 8.48 13.92 6.38
N THR A 132 9.35 13.08 5.84
CA THR A 132 10.22 13.41 4.70
C THR A 132 9.62 12.87 3.41
N ASN A 133 10.06 13.41 2.28
CA ASN A 133 9.62 12.98 0.95
C ASN A 133 10.84 12.59 0.09
N GLU A 134 11.87 11.99 0.70
CA GLU A 134 13.13 11.71 0.01
C GLU A 134 12.95 10.65 -1.07
N LEU A 135 12.49 9.47 -0.68
CA LEU A 135 12.25 8.35 -1.59
C LEU A 135 10.89 8.45 -2.26
N TRP A 136 9.85 8.88 -1.53
CA TRP A 136 8.54 9.14 -2.13
C TRP A 136 8.56 10.23 -3.21
N GLY A 137 9.54 11.16 -3.16
CA GLY A 137 9.78 12.16 -4.20
C GLY A 137 10.46 11.62 -5.47
N HIS A 138 10.85 10.35 -5.50
CA HIS A 138 11.45 9.71 -6.68
C HIS A 138 10.49 9.78 -7.88
N HIS A 139 11.03 9.93 -9.09
CA HIS A 139 10.20 10.11 -10.29
C HIS A 139 9.21 8.96 -10.56
N LEU A 140 9.55 7.74 -10.16
CA LEU A 140 8.66 6.56 -10.23
C LEU A 140 7.65 6.44 -9.08
N LEU A 141 7.71 7.31 -8.06
CA LEU A 141 6.86 7.24 -6.86
C LEU A 141 6.05 8.51 -6.60
N LYS A 142 6.53 9.68 -7.05
CA LYS A 142 5.90 10.99 -6.80
C LYS A 142 4.45 11.11 -7.29
N HIS A 143 4.06 10.31 -8.27
CA HIS A 143 2.68 10.27 -8.78
C HIS A 143 1.69 9.79 -7.72
N ASN A 144 2.14 9.01 -6.71
CA ASN A 144 1.30 8.57 -5.59
C ASN A 144 0.96 9.70 -4.61
N GLN A 145 1.54 10.90 -4.75
CA GLN A 145 1.49 11.93 -3.70
C GLN A 145 0.08 12.18 -3.16
N THR A 146 -0.91 12.37 -4.03
CA THR A 146 -2.30 12.60 -3.63
C THR A 146 -2.85 11.45 -2.78
N GLU A 147 -2.61 10.21 -3.19
CA GLU A 147 -3.10 9.03 -2.46
C GLU A 147 -2.31 8.81 -1.16
N LEU A 148 -1.01 9.09 -1.17
CA LEU A 148 -0.15 9.01 0.00
C LEU A 148 -0.59 10.01 1.08
N GLU A 149 -0.90 11.26 0.71
CA GLU A 149 -1.42 12.28 1.62
C GLU A 149 -2.76 11.86 2.24
N ARG A 150 -3.64 11.26 1.43
CA ARG A 150 -4.92 10.70 1.88
C ARG A 150 -4.69 9.53 2.85
N MET A 151 -3.77 8.63 2.53
CA MET A 151 -3.43 7.49 3.37
C MET A 151 -2.80 7.93 4.69
N ILE A 152 -1.84 8.85 4.68
CA ILE A 152 -1.16 9.36 5.88
C ILE A 152 -2.19 9.93 6.86
N SER A 153 -3.13 10.74 6.37
CA SER A 153 -4.18 11.36 7.18
C SER A 153 -5.07 10.34 7.89
N ASN A 154 -5.28 9.17 7.29
CA ASN A 154 -6.17 8.12 7.82
C ASN A 154 -5.42 7.07 8.65
N VAL A 155 -4.19 6.72 8.26
CA VAL A 155 -3.49 5.52 8.72
C VAL A 155 -2.42 5.85 9.77
N LYS A 156 -1.74 6.99 9.65
CA LYS A 156 -0.62 7.37 10.53
C LYS A 156 -0.97 7.34 12.03
N PRO A 157 -2.16 7.77 12.49
CA PRO A 157 -2.50 7.81 13.91
C PRO A 157 -2.46 6.46 14.65
N PHE A 158 -2.57 5.34 13.93
CA PHE A 158 -2.57 4.00 14.54
C PHE A 158 -1.47 3.08 13.99
N LEU A 159 -0.91 3.40 12.82
CA LEU A 159 0.13 2.59 12.19
C LEU A 159 1.52 2.87 12.77
N PHE A 160 1.80 4.09 13.25
CA PHE A 160 3.08 4.44 13.86
C PHE A 160 2.90 4.65 15.37
N ASN A 161 3.79 4.06 16.16
CA ASN A 161 3.89 4.30 17.61
C ASN A 161 4.63 5.64 17.81
N LEU A 162 3.89 6.75 17.71
CA LEU A 162 4.40 8.09 17.95
C LEU A 162 4.38 8.45 19.45
#